data_AF-A0A838F861-F1
#
_entry.id   AF-A0A838F861-F1
#
_cell.length_a   1.000
_cell.length_b   1.000
_cell.length_c   1.000
_cell.angle_alpha   90.00
_cell.angle_beta   90.00
_cell.angle_gamma   90.00
#
_symmetry.space_group_name_H-M   'P 1'
#
loop_
_entity.id
_entity.type
_entity.pdbx_description
1 polymer ?
#
loop_
_entity_poly.entity_id
_entity_poly.type
_entity_poly.pdbx_seq_one_letter_code
_entity_poly.pdbx_strand_id
1 'polypeptide(L)'
;GVVWKQSDAGFVEVNFNNQDIKCSALFLASGGWVSTDCETTMEEFPDTAVSFLSDPKNADKVSKYYRSETKAKGLQYSADVKKSGKAMLFIFDDKGNLIMKGPKN
;
A
#
# COMPACT_ATOMS: atom_id res chain seq x y z
N GLY A 1 -13.36 3.87 14.69
CA GLY A 1 -13.93 5.20 14.37
C GLY A 1 -13.64 5.52 12.93
N VAL A 2 -14.43 6.42 12.32
CA VAL A 2 -14.25 6.85 10.92
C VAL A 2 -13.94 8.35 10.92
N VAL A 3 -12.91 8.75 10.18
CA VAL A 3 -12.48 10.16 10.07
C VAL A 3 -12.42 10.56 8.61
N TRP A 4 -13.17 11.59 8.26
CA TRP A 4 -13.19 12.17 6.90
C TRP A 4 -12.25 13.36 6.82
N LYS A 5 -11.52 13.47 5.71
CA LYS A 5 -10.62 14.58 5.42
C LYS A 5 -10.76 14.96 3.96
N GLN A 6 -10.94 16.25 3.69
CA GLN A 6 -10.76 16.76 2.33
C GLN A 6 -9.27 16.68 1.99
N SER A 7 -8.93 15.90 0.96
CA SER A 7 -7.55 15.75 0.50
C SER A 7 -7.23 16.85 -0.51
N ASP A 8 -7.28 16.54 -1.80
CA ASP A 8 -7.05 17.48 -2.90
C ASP A 8 -8.37 17.94 -3.54
N ALA A 9 -8.32 18.99 -4.36
CA ALA A 9 -9.49 19.49 -5.08
C ALA A 9 -10.16 18.37 -5.89
N GLY A 10 -11.43 18.08 -5.59
CA GLY A 10 -12.20 17.02 -6.23
C GLY A 10 -12.13 15.65 -5.57
N PHE A 11 -11.38 15.50 -4.46
CA PHE A 11 -11.25 14.24 -3.74
C PHE A 11 -11.59 14.37 -2.26
N VAL A 12 -12.07 13.26 -1.70
CA VAL A 12 -12.36 13.09 -0.27
C VAL A 12 -11.73 11.80 0.19
N GLU A 13 -10.95 11.88 1.27
CA GLU A 13 -10.31 10.75 1.92
C GLU A 13 -11.06 10.37 3.19
N VAL A 14 -11.21 9.07 3.43
CA VAL A 14 -11.75 8.53 4.68
C VAL A 14 -10.78 7.55 5.30
N ASN A 15 -10.45 7.77 6.56
CA ASN A 15 -9.63 6.88 7.37
C ASN A 15 -10.54 6.09 8.30
N PHE A 16 -10.38 4.77 8.35
CA PHE A 16 -11.18 3.89 9.16
C PHE A 16 -10.38 2.67 9.62
N ASN A 17 -10.86 1.99 10.66
CA ASN A 17 -10.34 0.70 11.05
C ASN A 17 -11.35 -0.37 10.65
N ASN A 18 -10.90 -1.39 9.93
CA ASN A 18 -11.68 -2.59 9.63
C ASN A 18 -11.01 -3.77 10.34
N GLN A 19 -11.67 -4.38 11.33
CA GLN A 19 -11.09 -5.49 12.12
C GLN A 19 -9.69 -5.15 12.67
N ASP A 20 -9.54 -3.96 13.26
CA ASP A 20 -8.28 -3.40 13.77
C ASP A 20 -7.18 -3.12 12.73
N ILE A 21 -7.46 -3.35 11.45
CA ILE A 21 -6.60 -2.97 10.33
C ILE A 21 -6.88 -1.52 9.93
N LYS A 22 -5.84 -0.70 9.87
CA LYS A 22 -5.94 0.69 9.41
C LYS A 22 -6.12 0.72 7.90
N CYS A 23 -7.15 1.40 7.47
CA CYS A 23 -7.46 1.61 6.06
C CYS A 23 -7.70 3.10 5.78
N SER A 24 -7.37 3.51 4.57
CA SER A 24 -7.83 4.74 3.95
C SER A 24 -8.57 4.41 2.67
N ALA A 25 -9.62 5.14 2.34
CA ALA A 25 -10.26 5.07 1.04
C ALA A 25 -10.39 6.46 0.45
N LEU A 26 -10.16 6.55 -0.86
CA LEU A 26 -10.24 7.77 -1.63
C LEU A 26 -11.48 7.74 -2.52
N PHE A 27 -12.26 8.81 -2.46
CA PHE A 27 -13.44 9.03 -3.27
C PHE A 27 -13.31 10.34 -4.05
N LEU A 28 -13.95 10.39 -5.22
CA LEU A 28 -14.27 11.65 -5.88
C LEU A 28 -15.30 12.40 -5.02
N ALA A 29 -15.30 13.74 -5.08
CA ALA A 29 -16.31 14.56 -4.42
C ALA A 29 -17.75 14.23 -4.86
N SER A 30 -17.92 13.61 -6.03
CA SER A 30 -19.19 13.07 -6.54
C SER A 30 -19.62 11.74 -5.89
N GLY A 31 -18.81 11.18 -4.98
CA GLY A 31 -19.04 9.90 -4.32
C GLY A 31 -18.47 8.69 -5.05
N GLY A 32 -17.83 8.88 -6.21
CA GLY A 32 -17.21 7.79 -6.96
C GLY A 32 -15.97 7.24 -6.26
N TRP A 33 -15.93 5.94 -5.96
CA TRP A 33 -14.75 5.28 -5.39
C TRP A 33 -13.54 5.33 -6.34
N VAL A 34 -12.36 5.59 -5.77
CA VAL A 34 -11.07 5.66 -6.48
C VAL A 34 -10.11 4.57 -6.01
N SER A 35 -9.87 4.49 -4.70
CA SER A 35 -9.01 3.47 -4.10
C SER A 35 -9.37 3.16 -2.66
N THR A 36 -8.93 2.00 -2.20
CA THR A 36 -8.87 1.61 -0.80
C THR A 36 -7.49 1.03 -0.51
N ASP A 37 -6.83 1.55 0.51
CA ASP A 37 -5.47 1.19 0.93
C ASP A 37 -5.54 0.76 2.39
N CYS A 38 -5.22 -0.50 2.68
CA CYS A 38 -5.19 -1.05 4.03
C CYS A 38 -3.79 -1.51 4.40
N GLU A 39 -3.38 -1.32 5.65
CA GLU A 39 -2.26 -2.09 6.21
C GLU A 39 -2.58 -3.59 6.09
N THR A 40 -1.57 -4.43 5.91
CA THR A 40 -1.73 -5.88 5.86
C THR A 40 -0.53 -6.54 6.52
N THR A 41 -0.52 -7.87 6.56
CA THR A 41 0.52 -8.68 7.18
C THR A 41 1.42 -9.32 6.13
N MET A 42 2.56 -9.88 6.55
CA MET A 42 3.44 -10.60 5.63
C MET A 42 2.78 -11.88 5.12
N GLU A 43 1.95 -12.49 5.96
CA GLU A 43 1.21 -13.74 5.71
C GLU A 43 0.11 -13.58 4.66
N GLU A 44 -0.43 -12.37 4.52
CA GLU A 44 -1.43 -12.02 3.49
C GLU A 44 -0.80 -11.43 2.22
N PHE A 45 0.52 -11.26 2.21
CA PHE A 45 1.26 -10.69 1.10
C PHE A 45 1.63 -11.78 0.08
N PRO A 46 1.73 -11.48 -1.24
CA PRO A 46 2.07 -12.49 -2.23
C PRO A 46 3.45 -13.14 -1.96
N ASP A 47 3.50 -14.48 -1.94
CA ASP A 47 4.72 -15.26 -1.66
C ASP A 47 5.91 -14.85 -2.53
N THR A 48 5.67 -14.55 -3.81
CA THR A 48 6.68 -14.06 -4.75
C THR A 48 7.31 -12.74 -4.27
N ALA A 49 6.50 -11.81 -3.80
CA ALA A 49 6.95 -10.51 -3.29
C ALA A 49 7.66 -10.67 -1.94
N VAL A 50 7.15 -11.53 -1.07
CA VAL A 50 7.79 -11.87 0.21
C VAL A 50 9.18 -12.46 -0.02
N SER A 51 9.30 -13.39 -0.96
CA SER A 51 10.59 -13.99 -1.36
C SER A 51 11.55 -12.94 -1.91
N PHE A 52 11.07 -12.04 -2.77
CA PHE A 52 11.86 -10.93 -3.30
C PHE A 52 12.38 -9.99 -2.19
N LEU A 53 11.51 -9.64 -1.23
CA LEU A 53 11.83 -8.76 -0.10
C LEU A 53 12.68 -9.44 0.98
N SER A 54 12.76 -10.77 0.99
CA SER A 54 13.60 -11.50 1.93
C SER A 54 15.07 -11.57 1.49
N ASP A 55 15.36 -11.28 0.21
CA ASP A 55 16.74 -11.21 -0.28
C ASP A 55 17.42 -9.92 0.26
N PRO A 56 18.53 -10.05 1.02
CA PRO A 56 19.29 -8.91 1.52
C PRO A 56 19.80 -7.98 0.42
N LYS A 57 19.85 -8.39 -0.85
CA LYS A 57 20.17 -7.51 -1.98
C LYS A 57 19.07 -6.47 -2.24
N ASN A 58 17.81 -6.81 -1.94
CA ASN A 58 16.65 -5.98 -2.23
C ASN A 58 16.20 -5.15 -1.03
N ALA A 59 16.23 -5.74 0.18
CA ALA A 59 15.74 -5.12 1.39
C ALA A 59 16.61 -5.52 2.59
N ASP A 60 16.90 -4.58 3.49
CA ASP A 60 17.51 -4.93 4.78
C ASP A 60 16.43 -5.24 5.83
N LYS A 61 15.29 -4.53 5.74
CA LYS A 61 14.13 -4.71 6.62
C LYS A 61 12.87 -4.19 5.93
N VAL A 62 11.76 -4.91 6.06
CA VAL A 62 10.42 -4.38 5.73
C VAL A 62 9.81 -3.78 6.99
N SER A 63 9.31 -2.54 6.93
CA SER A 63 8.66 -1.88 8.06
C SER A 63 7.15 -2.01 8.05
N LYS A 64 6.52 -2.03 6.88
CA LYS A 64 5.07 -2.13 6.73
C LYS A 64 4.69 -2.78 5.40
N TYR A 65 3.53 -3.43 5.38
CA TYR A 65 2.89 -3.98 4.20
C TYR A 65 1.53 -3.32 4.01
N TYR A 66 1.16 -3.11 2.76
CA TYR A 66 -0.11 -2.52 2.37
C TYR A 66 -0.74 -3.31 1.23
N ARG A 67 -2.07 -3.44 1.29
CA ARG A 67 -2.91 -3.95 0.21
C ARG A 67 -3.74 -2.79 -0.34
N SER A 68 -3.63 -2.55 -1.63
CA SER A 68 -4.21 -1.40 -2.32
C SER A 68 -5.12 -1.87 -3.44
N GLU A 69 -6.40 -1.58 -3.36
CA GLU A 69 -7.34 -1.77 -4.46
C GLU A 69 -7.61 -0.43 -5.11
N THR A 70 -7.43 -0.34 -6.43
CA THR A 70 -7.68 0.89 -7.18
C THR A 70 -8.55 0.62 -8.38
N LYS A 71 -9.42 1.58 -8.74
CA LYS A 71 -10.25 1.48 -9.93
C LYS A 71 -9.44 1.36 -11.23
N ALA A 72 -8.27 1.97 -11.30
CA ALA A 72 -7.46 2.06 -12.51
C ALA A 72 -6.45 0.91 -12.68
N LYS A 73 -5.88 0.39 -11.58
CA LYS A 73 -4.78 -0.58 -11.62
C LYS A 73 -5.15 -1.93 -11.00
N GLY A 74 -6.36 -2.07 -10.45
CA GLY A 74 -6.78 -3.27 -9.74
C GLY A 74 -6.08 -3.40 -8.39
N LEU A 75 -5.88 -4.66 -7.97
CA LEU A 75 -5.22 -5.01 -6.72
C LEU A 75 -3.70 -4.90 -6.86
N GLN A 76 -3.07 -4.19 -5.93
CA GLN A 76 -1.63 -4.03 -5.82
C GLN A 76 -1.23 -4.23 -4.37
N TYR A 77 0.04 -4.59 -4.18
CA TYR A 77 0.65 -4.74 -2.88
C TYR A 77 1.83 -3.80 -2.78
N SER A 78 2.02 -3.14 -1.64
CA SER A 78 3.19 -2.31 -1.44
C SER A 78 3.85 -2.54 -0.09
N ALA A 79 5.17 -2.38 -0.07
CA ALA A 79 5.98 -2.59 1.11
C ALA A 79 6.88 -1.38 1.34
N ASP A 80 6.83 -0.85 2.57
CA ASP A 80 7.81 0.11 3.04
C ASP A 80 9.06 -0.65 3.48
N VAL A 81 10.20 -0.30 2.88
CA VAL A 81 11.45 -1.04 3.04
C VAL A 81 12.56 -0.09 3.47
N LYS A 82 13.45 -0.57 4.35
CA LYS A 82 14.73 0.06 4.61
C LYS A 82 15.81 -0.66 3.81
N LYS A 83 16.57 0.08 3.01
CA LYS A 83 17.72 -0.43 2.26
C LYS A 83 18.91 0.53 2.34
N SER A 84 20.03 0.05 2.87
CA SER A 84 21.27 0.83 3.05
C SER A 84 21.01 2.17 3.77
N GLY A 85 20.17 2.14 4.80
CA GLY A 85 19.78 3.32 5.58
C GLY A 85 18.68 4.19 4.97
N LYS A 86 18.25 3.93 3.72
CA LYS A 86 17.22 4.72 3.01
C LYS A 86 15.84 4.06 3.13
N ALA A 87 14.80 4.88 3.28
CA ALA A 87 13.42 4.43 3.17
C ALA A 87 13.02 4.35 1.69
N MET A 88 12.49 3.20 1.30
CA MET A 88 12.10 2.85 -0.05
C MET A 88 10.67 2.33 -0.05
N LEU A 89 9.92 2.59 -1.11
CA LEU A 89 8.64 1.99 -1.39
C LEU A 89 8.80 1.00 -2.54
N PHE A 90 8.29 -0.22 -2.38
CA PHE A 90 8.20 -1.24 -3.42
C PHE A 90 6.73 -1.52 -3.70
N ILE A 91 6.34 -1.58 -4.97
CA ILE A 91 4.97 -1.86 -5.42
C ILE A 91 4.99 -3.11 -6.30
N PHE A 92 4.09 -4.03 -6.01
CA PHE A 92 3.93 -5.32 -6.65
C PHE A 92 2.51 -5.46 -7.24
N ASP A 93 2.38 -6.28 -8.27
CA ASP A 93 1.06 -6.72 -8.77
C ASP A 93 0.43 -7.76 -7.84
N ASP A 94 -0.76 -8.23 -8.22
CA ASP A 94 -1.53 -9.25 -7.49
C ASP A 94 -0.84 -10.63 -7.43
N LYS A 95 0.16 -10.86 -8.28
CA LYS A 95 0.98 -12.08 -8.32
C LYS A 95 2.32 -11.92 -7.61
N GLY A 96 2.60 -10.73 -7.07
CA GLY A 96 3.84 -10.39 -6.38
C GLY A 96 5.01 -10.02 -7.29
N ASN A 97 4.77 -9.75 -8.58
CA ASN A 97 5.81 -9.24 -9.48
C ASN A 97 6.06 -7.76 -9.20
N LEU A 98 7.32 -7.35 -9.14
CA LEU A 98 7.70 -5.96 -8.91
C LEU A 98 7.28 -5.08 -10.09
N ILE A 99 6.44 -4.08 -9.82
CA ILE A 99 6.03 -3.04 -10.77
C ILE A 99 6.96 -1.84 -10.67
N MET A 100 7.22 -1.37 -9.44
CA MET A 100 7.98 -0.14 -9.21
C MET A 100 8.72 -0.21 -7.87
N LYS A 101 9.87 0.44 -7.79
CA LYS A 101 10.53 0.79 -6.52
C LYS A 101 11.07 2.22 -6.56
N GLY A 102 11.07 2.91 -5.44
CA GLY A 102 11.58 4.27 -5.34
C GLY A 102 11.76 4.75 -3.90
N PRO A 103 12.30 5.95 -3.68
CA PRO A 103 12.35 6.56 -2.36
C PRO A 103 10.94 6.65 -1.77
N LYS A 104 10.82 6.39 -0.46
CA LYS A 104 9.60 6.72 0.26
C LYS A 104 9.63 8.23 0.56
N ASN A 105 8.72 8.99 -0.05
CA ASN A 105 8.56 10.42 0.20
C ASN A 105 7.87 10.69 1.55
#